data_AF-A0A2V5KW71-F1
#
_entry.id   AF-A0A2V5KW71-F1
#
_cell.length_a   1.000
_cell.length_b   1.000
_cell.length_c   1.000
_cell.angle_alpha   90.00
_cell.angle_beta   90.00
_cell.angle_gamma   90.00
#
_symmetry.space_group_name_H-M   'P 1'
#
loop_
_entity.id
_entity.type
_entity.pdbx_description
1 polymer ?
#
loop_
_entity_poly.entity_id
_entity_poly.type
_entity_poly.pdbx_seq_one_letter_code
_entity_poly.pdbx_strand_id
1 'polypeptide(L)'
;MTVDLQINNSASPRARYLTWAPSPCRIRLTDPSGASTPVVNVTLTGRSGATAGSVVFRKTATGSSSTSLSLQLPIDGASVPFFVLGRFGQPSVSDGDVDIEVRDGTTVIGRLPAMVRIRKNANTLTPAERDRFLSAFAQLNDQGHGRFVDFRNMHTNAGSPQAHGAPGFLPWHRAYLLDLERELQAIDSSVALPYWRFDQAAPNLFTPDFMGVSDQFGTVSFNANNPLQFWVTDGVPGINRRPFFDAAADSASGMTEAQTLALGNRYASFEDMEGNPHGFAHTSFGGFISSIPTAARDPLFFLLHANVDRLWAKWQRRFDRFDSTVAASFDSNPSNPIGHNLPDTMWPWNGITGPPRPPTAPGGGLANSPSVNAPGPQPRVQDCLDYQGRIDAAAQLGFDYDDVQLS
;
A
#
# COMPACT_ATOMS: atom_id res chain seq x y z
N MET A 1 -16.45 -21.96 -27.80
CA MET A 1 -16.38 -21.87 -26.33
C MET A 1 -15.55 -20.70 -25.85
N THR A 2 -16.13 -19.84 -25.00
CA THR A 2 -15.44 -18.71 -24.35
C THR A 2 -15.87 -18.55 -22.89
N VAL A 3 -15.04 -17.88 -22.09
CA VAL A 3 -15.32 -17.58 -20.68
C VAL A 3 -15.31 -16.08 -20.39
N ASP A 4 -16.05 -15.69 -19.35
CA ASP A 4 -15.93 -14.41 -18.65
C ASP A 4 -15.23 -14.66 -17.32
N LEU A 5 -14.05 -14.07 -17.15
CA LEU A 5 -13.21 -14.18 -15.96
C LEU A 5 -13.08 -12.80 -15.32
N GLN A 6 -13.27 -12.75 -14.00
CA GLN A 6 -13.27 -11.50 -13.24
C GLN A 6 -12.45 -11.63 -11.96
N ILE A 7 -11.56 -10.66 -11.74
CA ILE A 7 -10.75 -10.51 -10.52
C ILE A 7 -11.44 -9.48 -9.62
N ASN A 8 -11.39 -9.70 -8.30
CA ASN A 8 -12.11 -8.91 -7.29
C ASN A 8 -13.61 -8.79 -7.62
N ASN A 9 -14.18 -9.87 -8.19
CA ASN A 9 -15.56 -9.99 -8.64
C ASN A 9 -16.04 -8.85 -9.56
N SER A 10 -15.14 -8.21 -10.31
CA SER A 10 -15.44 -7.07 -11.16
C SER A 10 -14.89 -7.25 -12.59
N ALA A 11 -15.68 -6.81 -13.58
CA ALA A 11 -15.24 -6.77 -14.97
C ALA A 11 -14.34 -5.55 -15.27
N SER A 12 -14.26 -4.59 -14.34
CA SER A 12 -13.45 -3.38 -14.49
C SER A 12 -11.96 -3.74 -14.62
N PRO A 13 -11.24 -3.18 -15.61
CA PRO A 13 -9.77 -3.30 -15.66
C PRO A 13 -9.08 -2.83 -14.37
N ARG A 14 -9.66 -1.85 -13.68
CA ARG A 14 -9.13 -1.32 -12.40
C ARG A 14 -9.17 -2.33 -11.24
N ALA A 15 -9.89 -3.43 -11.40
CA ALA A 15 -9.99 -4.48 -10.39
C ALA A 15 -8.95 -5.60 -10.58
N ARG A 16 -8.11 -5.54 -11.63
CA ARG A 16 -7.18 -6.62 -12.00
C ARG A 16 -5.82 -6.56 -11.29
N TYR A 17 -5.74 -5.79 -10.21
CA TYR A 17 -4.55 -5.68 -9.37
C TYR A 17 -4.67 -6.63 -8.18
N LEU A 18 -3.70 -7.53 -8.09
CA LEU A 18 -3.56 -8.57 -7.08
C LEU A 18 -2.47 -8.18 -6.08
N THR A 19 -2.55 -8.72 -4.87
CA THR A 19 -1.49 -8.62 -3.86
C THR A 19 -1.05 -10.03 -3.44
N TRP A 20 -0.34 -10.18 -2.31
CA TRP A 20 -0.05 -11.50 -1.74
C TRP A 20 -1.30 -12.17 -1.15
N ALA A 21 -2.33 -11.41 -0.82
CA ALA A 21 -3.55 -11.91 -0.20
C ALA A 21 -4.62 -12.40 -1.23
N PRO A 22 -5.49 -13.37 -0.84
CA PRO A 22 -6.55 -13.94 -1.67
C PRO A 22 -7.52 -12.91 -2.24
N SER A 23 -7.43 -12.68 -3.55
CA SER A 23 -8.40 -11.86 -4.29
C SER A 23 -9.58 -12.74 -4.74
N PRO A 24 -10.83 -12.43 -4.37
CA PRO A 24 -11.99 -13.21 -4.78
C PRO A 24 -12.25 -13.03 -6.28
N CYS A 25 -12.40 -14.14 -6.98
CA CYS A 25 -12.59 -14.17 -8.42
C CYS A 25 -13.83 -14.99 -8.78
N ARG A 26 -14.37 -14.73 -9.97
CA ARG A 26 -15.44 -15.55 -10.55
C ARG A 26 -15.17 -15.82 -12.02
N ILE A 27 -15.59 -16.99 -12.46
CA ILE A 27 -15.50 -17.41 -13.85
C ILE A 27 -16.81 -18.06 -14.28
N ARG A 28 -17.24 -17.82 -15.52
CA ARG A 28 -18.39 -18.48 -16.13
C ARG A 28 -18.18 -18.72 -17.61
N LEU A 29 -18.87 -19.70 -18.18
CA LEU A 29 -18.98 -19.84 -19.63
C LEU A 29 -19.91 -18.75 -20.19
N THR A 30 -19.49 -18.10 -21.27
CA THR A 30 -20.31 -17.13 -22.02
C THR A 30 -20.78 -17.69 -23.35
N ASP A 31 -20.05 -18.64 -23.89
CA ASP A 31 -20.43 -19.41 -25.07
C ASP A 31 -20.08 -20.88 -24.79
N PRO A 32 -21.08 -21.77 -24.59
CA PRO A 32 -20.85 -23.19 -24.39
C PRO A 32 -20.75 -23.98 -25.70
N SER A 33 -20.67 -23.32 -26.88
CA SER A 33 -20.60 -24.00 -28.16
C SER A 33 -19.50 -25.07 -28.19
N GLY A 34 -19.89 -26.29 -28.54
CA GLY A 34 -19.01 -27.47 -28.56
C GLY A 34 -19.02 -28.32 -27.29
N ALA A 35 -19.69 -27.90 -26.20
CA ALA A 35 -19.85 -28.73 -25.01
C ALA A 35 -20.80 -29.92 -25.27
N SER A 36 -20.38 -31.13 -24.90
CA SER A 36 -21.18 -32.36 -24.99
C SER A 36 -21.74 -32.83 -23.65
N THR A 37 -21.37 -32.14 -22.55
CA THR A 37 -21.77 -32.44 -21.17
C THR A 37 -22.34 -31.18 -20.49
N PRO A 38 -23.15 -31.33 -19.43
CA PRO A 38 -23.71 -30.18 -18.68
C PRO A 38 -22.68 -29.28 -17.99
N VAL A 39 -21.43 -29.76 -17.90
CA VAL A 39 -20.30 -29.04 -17.33
C VAL A 39 -19.09 -29.16 -18.24
N VAL A 40 -18.23 -28.14 -18.25
CA VAL A 40 -16.92 -28.14 -18.91
C VAL A 40 -15.83 -28.11 -17.84
N ASN A 41 -14.88 -29.02 -17.92
CA ASN A 41 -13.71 -29.00 -17.03
C ASN A 41 -12.66 -28.06 -17.61
N VAL A 42 -12.37 -26.97 -16.90
CA VAL A 42 -11.34 -26.00 -17.30
C VAL A 42 -10.15 -26.06 -16.37
N THR A 43 -8.98 -25.71 -16.88
CA THR A 43 -7.76 -25.50 -16.07
C THR A 43 -7.29 -24.07 -16.21
N LEU A 44 -7.06 -23.42 -15.07
CA LEU A 44 -6.50 -22.09 -14.96
C LEU A 44 -5.00 -22.20 -14.64
N THR A 45 -4.18 -21.39 -15.31
CA THR A 45 -2.74 -21.26 -15.03
C THR A 45 -2.32 -19.79 -15.12
N GLY A 46 -1.30 -19.42 -14.34
CA GLY A 46 -0.62 -18.14 -14.49
C GLY A 46 0.44 -18.23 -15.58
N ARG A 47 0.41 -17.34 -16.56
CA ARG A 47 1.37 -17.27 -17.65
C ARG A 47 2.08 -15.92 -17.63
N SER A 48 3.40 -15.95 -17.54
CA SER A 48 4.22 -14.75 -17.51
C SER A 48 5.63 -15.02 -18.03
N GLY A 49 6.36 -13.95 -18.34
CA GLY A 49 7.80 -14.02 -18.65
C GLY A 49 8.64 -14.33 -17.40
N ALA A 50 9.89 -14.73 -17.58
CA ALA A 50 10.77 -15.14 -16.47
C ALA A 50 11.02 -14.07 -15.40
N THR A 51 10.89 -12.79 -15.77
CA THR A 51 11.11 -11.63 -14.88
C THR A 51 9.82 -10.86 -14.55
N ALA A 52 8.67 -11.40 -14.95
CA ALA A 52 7.36 -10.78 -14.75
C ALA A 52 6.66 -11.33 -13.49
N GLY A 53 5.49 -10.77 -13.18
CA GLY A 53 4.67 -11.24 -12.06
C GLY A 53 4.28 -12.70 -12.18
N SER A 54 3.96 -13.35 -11.06
CA SER A 54 3.45 -14.73 -11.04
C SER A 54 2.27 -14.84 -10.10
N VAL A 55 1.33 -15.73 -10.42
CA VAL A 55 0.11 -15.95 -9.62
C VAL A 55 -0.05 -17.42 -9.22
N VAL A 56 -0.78 -17.63 -8.13
CA VAL A 56 -1.23 -18.93 -7.65
C VAL A 56 -2.72 -18.88 -7.32
N PHE A 57 -3.34 -20.05 -7.24
CA PHE A 57 -4.79 -20.20 -7.18
C PHE A 57 -5.23 -20.98 -5.95
N ARG A 58 -6.44 -20.67 -5.46
CA ARG A 58 -7.15 -21.44 -4.42
C ARG A 58 -8.62 -21.64 -4.81
N LYS A 59 -9.23 -22.74 -4.35
CA LYS A 59 -10.69 -22.97 -4.47
C LYS A 59 -11.49 -22.19 -3.43
N THR A 60 -10.90 -22.01 -2.25
CA THR A 60 -11.48 -21.34 -1.08
C THR A 60 -10.60 -20.17 -0.67
N ALA A 61 -11.12 -19.25 0.14
CA ALA A 61 -10.37 -18.08 0.62
C ALA A 61 -9.10 -18.50 1.39
N THR A 62 -9.21 -19.58 2.17
CA THR A 62 -8.12 -20.16 2.97
C THR A 62 -7.61 -21.46 2.37
N GLY A 63 -6.45 -21.94 2.85
CA GLY A 63 -5.85 -23.21 2.45
C GLY A 63 -4.67 -23.08 1.47
N SER A 64 -4.15 -24.23 1.03
CA SER A 64 -2.97 -24.29 0.16
C SER A 64 -3.26 -23.73 -1.24
N SER A 65 -2.29 -23.00 -1.77
CA SER A 65 -2.31 -22.51 -3.14
C SER A 65 -1.60 -23.45 -4.12
N SER A 66 -2.00 -23.43 -5.39
CA SER A 66 -1.38 -24.19 -6.49
C SER A 66 -1.08 -23.29 -7.68
N THR A 67 -0.10 -23.66 -8.52
CA THR A 67 0.22 -22.94 -9.78
C THR A 67 -0.82 -23.20 -10.88
N SER A 68 -1.68 -24.20 -10.70
CA SER A 68 -2.82 -24.48 -11.56
C SER A 68 -4.07 -24.79 -10.74
N LEU A 69 -5.24 -24.52 -11.33
CA LEU A 69 -6.53 -24.83 -10.72
C LEU A 69 -7.51 -25.39 -11.74
N SER A 70 -8.05 -26.57 -11.46
CA SER A 70 -9.14 -27.15 -12.24
C SER A 70 -10.50 -26.79 -11.64
N LEU A 71 -11.41 -26.30 -12.48
CA LEU A 71 -12.79 -25.93 -12.15
C LEU A 71 -13.77 -26.60 -13.11
N GLN A 72 -15.00 -26.81 -12.66
CA GLN A 72 -16.10 -27.29 -13.50
C GLN A 72 -17.05 -26.14 -13.75
N LEU A 73 -17.20 -25.71 -15.00
CA LEU A 73 -18.07 -24.60 -15.38
C LEU A 73 -19.39 -25.14 -15.94
N PRO A 74 -20.54 -24.82 -15.33
CA PRO A 74 -21.85 -25.15 -15.88
C PRO A 74 -22.11 -24.49 -17.24
N ILE A 75 -22.69 -25.24 -18.19
CA ILE A 75 -23.00 -24.70 -19.53
C ILE A 75 -24.16 -23.71 -19.55
N ASP A 76 -24.93 -23.62 -18.46
CA ASP A 76 -26.01 -22.65 -18.27
C ASP A 76 -25.50 -21.23 -17.97
N GLY A 77 -24.18 -21.05 -17.85
CA GLY A 77 -23.54 -19.76 -17.59
C GLY A 77 -23.48 -19.36 -16.11
N ALA A 78 -23.80 -20.26 -15.19
CA ALA A 78 -23.62 -20.02 -13.76
C ALA A 78 -22.15 -19.71 -13.41
N SER A 79 -21.95 -18.75 -12.50
CA SER A 79 -20.62 -18.33 -12.06
C SER A 79 -20.05 -19.26 -11.00
N VAL A 80 -18.77 -19.59 -11.14
CA VAL A 80 -18.01 -20.41 -10.20
C VAL A 80 -16.98 -19.51 -9.49
N PRO A 81 -17.01 -19.44 -8.15
CA PRO A 81 -16.05 -18.66 -7.38
C PRO A 81 -14.71 -19.40 -7.24
N PHE A 82 -13.63 -18.63 -7.18
CA PHE A 82 -12.29 -19.11 -6.82
C PHE A 82 -11.45 -17.92 -6.35
N PHE A 83 -10.17 -18.14 -6.02
CA PHE A 83 -9.28 -17.08 -5.55
C PHE A 83 -7.94 -17.10 -6.27
N VAL A 84 -7.38 -15.91 -6.47
CA VAL A 84 -6.06 -15.68 -7.07
C VAL A 84 -5.20 -14.85 -6.13
N LEU A 85 -3.92 -15.18 -6.05
CA LEU A 85 -2.92 -14.47 -5.26
C LEU A 85 -1.68 -14.26 -6.11
N GLY A 86 -0.94 -13.20 -5.85
CA GLY A 86 0.45 -13.11 -6.29
C GLY A 86 1.29 -14.19 -5.62
N ARG A 87 2.22 -14.79 -6.39
CA ARG A 87 3.24 -15.68 -5.84
C ARG A 87 4.29 -14.83 -5.15
N PHE A 88 4.44 -15.01 -3.85
CA PHE A 88 5.42 -14.24 -3.06
C PHE A 88 6.82 -14.29 -3.67
N GLY A 89 7.51 -13.14 -3.66
CA GLY A 89 8.83 -12.96 -4.28
C GLY A 89 8.81 -12.87 -5.81
N GLN A 90 7.64 -12.83 -6.44
CA GLN A 90 7.47 -12.65 -7.90
C GLN A 90 6.44 -11.54 -8.19
N PRO A 91 6.68 -10.29 -7.74
CA PRO A 91 5.81 -9.16 -8.05
C PRO A 91 5.90 -8.79 -9.52
N SER A 92 4.85 -8.16 -10.05
CA SER A 92 4.88 -7.62 -11.41
C SER A 92 5.89 -6.48 -11.54
N VAL A 93 6.45 -6.33 -12.74
CA VAL A 93 7.33 -5.22 -13.15
C VAL A 93 6.64 -4.29 -14.14
N SER A 94 5.52 -4.71 -14.72
CA SER A 94 4.71 -3.91 -15.64
C SER A 94 3.23 -4.24 -15.50
N ASP A 95 2.36 -3.32 -15.90
CA ASP A 95 0.92 -3.58 -15.89
C ASP A 95 0.57 -4.67 -16.91
N GLY A 96 -0.30 -5.60 -16.51
CA GLY A 96 -0.72 -6.72 -17.34
C GLY A 96 0.37 -7.76 -17.68
N ASP A 97 1.47 -7.81 -16.93
CA ASP A 97 2.60 -8.71 -17.23
C ASP A 97 2.39 -10.18 -16.84
N VAL A 98 1.24 -10.50 -16.24
CA VAL A 98 0.79 -11.87 -15.95
C VAL A 98 -0.61 -12.10 -16.51
N ASP A 99 -0.77 -13.12 -17.34
CA ASP A 99 -2.06 -13.58 -17.85
C ASP A 99 -2.58 -14.74 -16.99
N ILE A 100 -3.84 -14.66 -16.56
CA ILE A 100 -4.60 -15.83 -16.12
C ILE A 100 -5.17 -16.49 -17.38
N GLU A 101 -4.59 -17.62 -17.79
CA GLU A 101 -5.01 -18.38 -18.96
C GLU A 101 -5.98 -19.48 -18.56
N VAL A 102 -7.10 -19.58 -19.27
CA VAL A 102 -8.13 -20.62 -19.08
C VAL A 102 -8.13 -21.56 -20.26
N ARG A 103 -8.01 -22.86 -20.00
CA ARG A 103 -7.98 -23.92 -21.01
C ARG A 103 -9.07 -24.96 -20.80
N ASP A 104 -9.66 -25.41 -21.90
CA ASP A 104 -10.39 -26.68 -22.00
C ASP A 104 -9.49 -27.68 -22.74
N GLY A 105 -8.98 -28.69 -22.02
CA GLY A 105 -7.90 -29.55 -22.51
C GLY A 105 -6.68 -28.73 -22.96
N THR A 106 -6.37 -28.79 -24.26
CA THR A 106 -5.27 -28.03 -24.87
C THR A 106 -5.71 -26.69 -25.47
N THR A 107 -7.01 -26.43 -25.57
CA THR A 107 -7.58 -25.25 -26.22
C THR A 107 -7.65 -24.08 -25.24
N VAL A 108 -7.12 -22.92 -25.62
CA VAL A 108 -7.30 -21.68 -24.84
C VAL A 108 -8.68 -21.10 -25.12
N ILE A 109 -9.47 -20.89 -24.08
CA ILE A 109 -10.85 -20.36 -24.17
C ILE A 109 -11.02 -19.00 -23.47
N GLY A 110 -9.96 -18.51 -22.80
CA GLY A 110 -9.93 -17.18 -22.21
C GLY A 110 -8.54 -16.80 -21.70
N ARG A 111 -8.28 -15.49 -21.65
CA ARG A 111 -7.13 -14.89 -20.98
C ARG A 111 -7.56 -13.60 -20.31
N LEU A 112 -7.02 -13.34 -19.14
CA LEU A 112 -7.19 -12.06 -18.45
C LEU A 112 -5.84 -11.55 -17.95
N PRO A 113 -5.34 -10.41 -18.46
CA PRO A 113 -4.12 -9.82 -17.94
C PRO A 113 -4.39 -9.24 -16.55
N ALA A 114 -3.41 -9.37 -15.67
CA ALA A 114 -3.42 -8.88 -14.30
C ALA A 114 -2.04 -8.33 -13.92
N MET A 115 -1.97 -7.68 -12.77
CA MET A 115 -0.72 -7.18 -12.20
C MET A 115 -0.68 -7.52 -10.71
N VAL A 116 0.43 -8.12 -10.26
CA VAL A 116 0.75 -8.32 -8.85
C VAL A 116 1.43 -7.06 -8.34
N ARG A 117 0.64 -6.17 -7.73
CA ARG A 117 1.00 -4.80 -7.39
C ARG A 117 1.41 -4.70 -5.92
N ILE A 118 2.69 -4.41 -5.67
CA ILE A 118 3.35 -4.55 -4.37
C ILE A 118 4.20 -3.32 -4.08
N ARG A 119 4.20 -2.87 -2.81
CA ARG A 119 5.10 -1.81 -2.32
C ARG A 119 6.53 -2.34 -2.25
N LYS A 120 7.45 -1.69 -2.94
CA LYS A 120 8.86 -2.11 -3.08
C LYS A 120 9.81 -1.10 -2.46
N ASN A 121 11.02 -1.55 -2.16
CA ASN A 121 12.09 -0.65 -1.73
C ASN A 121 12.37 0.36 -2.84
N ALA A 122 12.34 1.64 -2.51
CA ALA A 122 12.58 2.73 -3.43
C ALA A 122 13.97 2.64 -4.10
N ASN A 123 14.95 2.02 -3.42
CA ASN A 123 16.29 1.79 -3.98
C ASN A 123 16.34 0.77 -5.13
N THR A 124 15.33 -0.09 -5.25
CA THR A 124 15.34 -1.22 -6.19
C THR A 124 14.22 -1.13 -7.23
N LEU A 125 13.52 0.00 -7.30
CA LEU A 125 12.54 0.24 -8.34
C LEU A 125 13.20 0.23 -9.72
N THR A 126 12.50 -0.32 -10.69
CA THR A 126 12.81 -0.07 -12.10
C THR A 126 12.46 1.38 -12.47
N PRO A 127 13.05 1.96 -13.53
CA PRO A 127 12.69 3.30 -14.00
C PRO A 127 11.20 3.44 -14.28
N ALA A 128 10.56 2.46 -14.93
CA ALA A 128 9.13 2.50 -15.23
C ALA A 128 8.26 2.57 -13.97
N GLU A 129 8.64 1.85 -12.90
CA GLU A 129 7.92 1.87 -11.63
C GLU A 129 8.06 3.20 -10.89
N ARG A 130 9.27 3.76 -10.91
CA ARG A 130 9.55 5.10 -10.38
C ARG A 130 8.75 6.15 -11.13
N ASP A 131 8.81 6.14 -12.46
CA ASP A 131 8.26 7.20 -13.30
C ASP A 131 6.73 7.27 -13.22
N ARG A 132 6.03 6.12 -13.16
CA ARG A 132 4.57 6.11 -12.93
C ARG A 132 4.18 6.66 -11.55
N PHE A 133 4.95 6.33 -10.50
CA PHE A 133 4.71 6.87 -9.17
C PHE A 133 4.90 8.39 -9.14
N LEU A 134 6.03 8.87 -9.67
CA LEU A 134 6.33 10.31 -9.74
C LEU A 134 5.30 11.08 -10.57
N SER A 135 4.89 10.52 -11.70
CA SER A 135 3.86 11.11 -12.56
C SER A 135 2.51 11.24 -11.85
N ALA A 136 2.02 10.16 -11.22
CA ALA A 136 0.78 10.20 -10.46
C ALA A 136 0.87 11.17 -9.27
N PHE A 137 2.01 11.21 -8.59
CA PHE A 137 2.17 12.06 -7.41
C PHE A 137 2.24 13.55 -7.77
N ALA A 138 2.93 13.89 -8.86
CA ALA A 138 2.95 15.24 -9.40
C ALA A 138 1.56 15.68 -9.88
N GLN A 139 0.79 14.79 -10.51
CA GLN A 139 -0.60 15.07 -10.91
C GLN A 139 -1.53 15.27 -9.70
N LEU A 140 -1.35 14.51 -8.62
CA LEU A 140 -2.12 14.73 -7.39
C LEU A 140 -1.78 16.07 -6.71
N ASN A 141 -0.52 16.50 -6.81
CA ASN A 141 -0.08 17.82 -6.34
C ASN A 141 -0.57 18.95 -7.23
N ASP A 142 -0.56 18.75 -8.56
CA ASP A 142 -0.96 19.71 -9.59
C ASP A 142 -0.39 21.11 -9.35
N GLN A 143 0.92 21.19 -9.13
CA GLN A 143 1.63 22.44 -8.83
C GLN A 143 1.00 23.20 -7.65
N GLY A 144 0.53 22.46 -6.64
CA GLY A 144 -0.09 23.00 -5.42
C GLY A 144 -1.59 23.28 -5.54
N HIS A 145 -2.21 23.05 -6.70
CA HIS A 145 -3.65 23.23 -6.91
C HIS A 145 -4.47 21.95 -6.70
N GLY A 146 -3.79 20.80 -6.63
CA GLY A 146 -4.41 19.49 -6.59
C GLY A 146 -4.82 19.04 -5.18
N ARG A 147 -5.39 17.83 -5.12
CA ARG A 147 -5.91 17.22 -3.90
C ARG A 147 -4.83 16.96 -2.83
N PHE A 148 -3.55 16.96 -3.21
CA PHE A 148 -2.46 16.82 -2.24
C PHE A 148 -2.50 17.85 -1.09
N VAL A 149 -3.12 19.01 -1.31
CA VAL A 149 -3.33 20.02 -0.26
C VAL A 149 -4.06 19.45 0.97
N ASP A 150 -5.00 18.51 0.76
CA ASP A 150 -5.75 17.85 1.82
C ASP A 150 -4.84 16.98 2.67
N PHE A 151 -4.00 16.14 2.04
CA PHE A 151 -3.02 15.29 2.71
C PHE A 151 -2.12 16.12 3.62
N ARG A 152 -1.53 17.19 3.08
CA ARG A 152 -0.75 18.14 3.88
C ARG A 152 -1.56 18.71 5.06
N ASN A 153 -2.82 19.07 4.85
CA ASN A 153 -3.68 19.62 5.91
C ASN A 153 -4.01 18.59 7.02
N MET A 154 -3.99 17.28 6.70
CA MET A 154 -4.14 16.22 7.71
C MET A 154 -2.97 16.24 8.70
N HIS A 155 -1.75 16.51 8.22
CA HIS A 155 -0.51 16.41 9.01
C HIS A 155 0.04 17.80 9.39
N THR A 156 -0.76 18.57 10.15
CA THR A 156 -0.40 19.91 10.65
C THR A 156 -0.30 19.92 12.18
N ASN A 157 0.05 21.05 12.80
CA ASN A 157 0.02 21.21 14.26
C ASN A 157 -1.35 20.85 14.86
N ALA A 158 -2.45 21.18 14.17
CA ALA A 158 -3.78 20.84 14.63
C ALA A 158 -4.05 19.33 14.53
N GLY A 159 -3.61 18.68 13.44
CA GLY A 159 -3.77 17.25 13.22
C GLY A 159 -2.82 16.36 14.04
N SER A 160 -1.68 16.89 14.49
CA SER A 160 -0.64 16.13 15.19
C SER A 160 -1.16 15.28 16.36
N PRO A 161 -1.98 15.79 17.30
CA PRO A 161 -2.52 14.98 18.40
C PRO A 161 -3.46 13.85 17.98
N GLN A 162 -3.87 13.78 16.71
CA GLN A 162 -4.70 12.70 16.16
C GLN A 162 -3.87 11.55 15.59
N ALA A 163 -2.59 11.81 15.31
CA ALA A 163 -1.71 10.93 14.56
C ALA A 163 -0.44 10.56 15.34
N HIS A 164 -0.13 11.24 16.45
CA HIS A 164 1.15 11.15 17.15
C HIS A 164 0.99 11.10 18.68
N GLY A 165 2.01 10.57 19.35
CA GLY A 165 2.16 10.64 20.81
C GLY A 165 1.20 9.74 21.61
N ALA A 166 0.57 8.77 20.94
CA ALA A 166 -0.32 7.78 21.54
C ALA A 166 -0.50 6.59 20.58
N PRO A 167 -1.07 5.46 21.03
CA PRO A 167 -1.04 4.17 20.30
C PRO A 167 -1.60 4.19 18.87
N GLY A 168 -2.47 5.16 18.54
CA GLY A 168 -2.96 5.42 17.19
C GLY A 168 -1.92 5.78 16.12
N PHE A 169 -0.64 5.99 16.46
CA PHE A 169 0.40 6.40 15.50
C PHE A 169 0.52 5.49 14.27
N LEU A 170 0.76 4.20 14.45
CA LEU A 170 0.91 3.23 13.35
C LEU A 170 -0.37 3.06 12.51
N PRO A 171 -1.56 2.82 13.09
CA PRO A 171 -2.78 2.66 12.31
C PRO A 171 -3.18 3.93 11.56
N TRP A 172 -2.99 5.13 12.17
CA TRP A 172 -3.30 6.39 11.49
C TRP A 172 -2.43 6.58 10.25
N HIS A 173 -1.11 6.36 10.37
CA HIS A 173 -0.21 6.49 9.23
C HIS A 173 -0.43 5.39 8.17
N ARG A 174 -0.84 4.18 8.55
CA ARG A 174 -1.28 3.14 7.59
C ARG A 174 -2.50 3.61 6.79
N ALA A 175 -3.52 4.16 7.44
CA ALA A 175 -4.70 4.70 6.76
C ALA A 175 -4.34 5.91 5.88
N TYR A 176 -3.41 6.76 6.33
CA TYR A 176 -2.92 7.92 5.57
C TYR A 176 -2.19 7.52 4.29
N LEU A 177 -1.31 6.52 4.36
CA LEU A 177 -0.66 5.94 3.18
C LEU A 177 -1.66 5.26 2.25
N LEU A 178 -2.63 4.53 2.82
CA LEU A 178 -3.65 3.83 2.03
C LEU A 178 -4.54 4.81 1.25
N ASP A 179 -4.94 5.91 1.87
CA ASP A 179 -5.72 6.97 1.23
C ASP A 179 -4.94 7.59 0.08
N LEU A 180 -3.66 7.96 0.31
CA LEU A 180 -2.78 8.49 -0.74
C LEU A 180 -2.65 7.50 -1.89
N GLU A 181 -2.34 6.24 -1.58
CA GLU A 181 -2.13 5.20 -2.58
C GLU A 181 -3.36 4.98 -3.45
N ARG A 182 -4.57 5.03 -2.88
CA ARG A 182 -5.81 4.89 -3.64
C ARG A 182 -6.12 6.10 -4.51
N GLU A 183 -5.82 7.31 -4.05
CA GLU A 183 -5.92 8.52 -4.87
C GLU A 183 -4.93 8.51 -6.04
N LEU A 184 -3.69 8.05 -5.81
CA LEU A 184 -2.73 7.82 -6.89
C LEU A 184 -3.21 6.74 -7.87
N GLN A 185 -3.86 5.68 -7.38
CA GLN A 185 -4.41 4.61 -8.21
C GLN A 185 -5.65 5.01 -9.02
N ALA A 186 -6.34 6.07 -8.59
CA ALA A 186 -7.41 6.68 -9.39
C ALA A 186 -6.85 7.40 -10.63
N ILE A 187 -5.62 7.92 -10.53
CA ILE A 187 -4.84 8.53 -11.63
C ILE A 187 -4.20 7.42 -12.49
N ASP A 188 -3.42 6.54 -11.89
CA ASP A 188 -2.78 5.39 -12.53
C ASP A 188 -2.92 4.14 -11.66
N SER A 189 -3.80 3.23 -12.09
CA SER A 189 -4.13 2.03 -11.32
C SER A 189 -2.97 1.05 -11.17
N SER A 190 -1.87 1.19 -11.90
CA SER A 190 -0.68 0.35 -11.74
C SER A 190 0.26 0.81 -10.62
N VAL A 191 0.01 1.97 -10.00
CA VAL A 191 0.88 2.54 -8.95
C VAL A 191 0.78 1.79 -7.62
N ALA A 192 1.93 1.49 -7.04
CA ALA A 192 2.10 1.11 -5.63
C ALA A 192 3.05 2.12 -4.98
N LEU A 193 2.81 2.45 -3.70
CA LEU A 193 3.73 3.32 -2.96
C LEU A 193 5.07 2.61 -2.73
N PRO A 194 6.22 3.25 -3.05
CA PRO A 194 7.51 2.76 -2.60
C PRO A 194 7.74 3.05 -1.12
N TYR A 195 8.63 2.28 -0.49
CA TYR A 195 9.13 2.56 0.85
C TYR A 195 10.62 2.89 0.83
N TRP A 196 11.05 3.78 1.71
CA TRP A 196 12.47 4.10 1.89
C TRP A 196 13.03 3.44 3.15
N ARG A 197 13.95 2.51 2.97
CA ARG A 197 14.74 1.92 4.05
C ARG A 197 15.72 2.92 4.64
N PHE A 198 15.25 3.73 5.57
CA PHE A 198 16.08 4.69 6.31
C PHE A 198 17.17 4.03 7.18
N ASP A 199 17.12 2.71 7.37
CA ASP A 199 18.15 1.91 8.05
C ASP A 199 19.33 1.53 7.13
N GLN A 200 19.33 2.00 5.89
CA GLN A 200 20.34 1.70 4.87
C GLN A 200 20.68 2.95 4.04
N ALA A 201 21.83 2.89 3.36
CA ALA A 201 22.16 3.81 2.28
C ALA A 201 21.10 3.77 1.17
N ALA A 202 20.87 4.92 0.52
CA ALA A 202 19.87 5.07 -0.51
C ALA A 202 20.37 5.78 -1.79
N PRO A 203 21.39 5.20 -2.46
CA PRO A 203 22.04 5.84 -3.61
C PRO A 203 21.13 6.03 -4.83
N ASN A 204 20.03 5.27 -4.94
CA ASN A 204 19.09 5.37 -6.06
C ASN A 204 17.88 6.26 -5.74
N LEU A 205 17.63 6.57 -4.47
CA LEU A 205 16.51 7.38 -4.02
C LEU A 205 16.80 8.88 -4.13
N PHE A 206 17.97 9.29 -3.63
CA PHE A 206 18.40 10.70 -3.59
C PHE A 206 19.15 11.05 -4.87
N THR A 207 18.46 10.95 -6.00
CA THR A 207 18.99 11.26 -7.34
C THR A 207 18.09 12.29 -8.03
N PRO A 208 18.61 13.05 -9.01
CA PRO A 208 17.79 14.03 -9.75
C PRO A 208 16.60 13.40 -10.50
N ASP A 209 16.67 12.10 -10.81
CA ASP A 209 15.60 11.35 -11.47
C ASP A 209 14.53 10.81 -10.51
N PHE A 210 14.77 10.85 -9.20
CA PHE A 210 13.82 10.34 -8.20
C PHE A 210 13.41 11.42 -7.20
N MET A 211 13.89 11.37 -5.95
CA MET A 211 13.47 12.33 -4.93
C MET A 211 14.27 13.63 -4.95
N GLY A 212 15.26 13.76 -5.84
CA GLY A 212 16.07 14.95 -6.03
C GLY A 212 17.29 15.00 -5.11
N VAL A 213 18.23 15.88 -5.47
CA VAL A 213 19.48 16.11 -4.74
C VAL A 213 19.43 17.49 -4.10
N SER A 214 19.82 17.58 -2.83
CA SER A 214 19.80 18.82 -2.07
C SER A 214 21.12 19.58 -2.18
N ASP A 215 21.05 20.90 -2.32
CA ASP A 215 22.20 21.77 -2.11
C ASP A 215 22.49 22.00 -0.61
N GLN A 216 23.52 22.79 -0.30
CA GLN A 216 23.92 23.11 1.08
C GLN A 216 22.86 23.89 1.88
N PHE A 217 21.88 24.51 1.21
CA PHE A 217 20.78 25.27 1.81
C PHE A 217 19.50 24.42 1.93
N GLY A 218 19.50 23.20 1.41
CA GLY A 218 18.36 22.29 1.39
C GLY A 218 17.46 22.45 0.18
N THR A 219 17.83 23.25 -0.82
CA THR A 219 17.07 23.35 -2.08
C THR A 219 17.22 22.05 -2.85
N VAL A 220 16.13 21.33 -3.07
CA VAL A 220 16.13 20.10 -3.84
C VAL A 220 16.07 20.41 -5.34
N SER A 221 17.00 19.85 -6.09
CA SER A 221 17.08 19.95 -7.55
C SER A 221 16.76 18.61 -8.22
N PHE A 222 16.19 18.70 -9.42
CA PHE A 222 15.70 17.57 -10.21
C PHE A 222 16.19 17.66 -11.65
N ASN A 223 16.21 16.53 -12.36
CA ASN A 223 16.38 16.53 -13.81
C ASN A 223 15.12 17.05 -14.50
N ALA A 224 15.27 17.62 -15.70
CA ALA A 224 14.19 18.25 -16.46
C ALA A 224 13.00 17.34 -16.82
N ASN A 225 13.16 16.01 -16.73
CA ASN A 225 12.08 15.05 -16.99
C ASN A 225 11.39 14.56 -15.71
N ASN A 226 11.89 14.95 -14.54
CA ASN A 226 11.27 14.58 -13.28
C ASN A 226 10.08 15.53 -13.01
N PRO A 227 8.85 15.02 -12.87
CA PRO A 227 7.68 15.87 -12.75
C PRO A 227 7.61 16.59 -11.38
N LEU A 228 8.35 16.13 -10.37
CA LEU A 228 8.45 16.82 -9.07
C LEU A 228 9.26 18.12 -9.12
N GLN A 229 9.90 18.47 -10.24
CA GLN A 229 10.54 19.78 -10.40
C GLN A 229 9.53 20.96 -10.26
N PHE A 230 8.24 20.69 -10.49
CA PHE A 230 7.15 21.66 -10.36
C PHE A 230 6.37 21.50 -9.05
N TRP A 231 6.95 20.83 -8.05
CA TRP A 231 6.31 20.63 -6.76
C TRP A 231 6.03 21.98 -6.08
N VAL A 232 4.80 22.17 -5.61
CA VAL A 232 4.43 23.36 -4.84
C VAL A 232 3.59 22.92 -3.65
N THR A 233 3.87 23.50 -2.49
CA THR A 233 2.99 23.37 -1.32
C THR A 233 2.82 24.74 -0.69
N ASP A 234 1.60 25.10 -0.31
CA ASP A 234 1.31 26.37 0.35
C ASP A 234 1.75 27.62 -0.43
N GLY A 235 1.67 27.54 -1.76
CA GLY A 235 2.13 28.59 -2.67
C GLY A 235 3.64 28.75 -2.73
N VAL A 236 4.41 27.85 -2.09
CA VAL A 236 5.87 27.83 -2.10
C VAL A 236 6.35 26.77 -3.09
N PRO A 237 7.00 27.17 -4.20
CA PRO A 237 7.61 26.22 -5.13
C PRO A 237 8.85 25.53 -4.55
N GLY A 238 9.04 24.29 -4.96
CA GLY A 238 10.19 23.46 -4.61
C GLY A 238 10.04 22.72 -3.28
N ILE A 239 11.11 22.01 -2.92
CA ILE A 239 11.20 21.23 -1.68
C ILE A 239 12.43 21.73 -0.91
N ASN A 240 12.22 22.00 0.38
CA ASN A 240 13.31 22.26 1.32
C ASN A 240 13.60 20.98 2.13
N ARG A 241 14.72 20.33 1.84
CA ARG A 241 15.24 19.15 2.54
C ARG A 241 16.75 19.22 2.56
N ARG A 242 17.36 19.18 3.74
CA ARG A 242 18.82 19.18 3.90
C ARG A 242 19.27 17.95 4.71
N PRO A 243 19.84 16.90 4.10
CA PRO A 243 20.35 15.75 4.84
C PRO A 243 21.56 16.13 5.72
N PHE A 244 21.64 15.56 6.92
CA PHE A 244 22.80 15.65 7.83
C PHE A 244 23.69 14.40 7.79
N PHE A 245 23.52 13.58 6.76
CA PHE A 245 24.23 12.33 6.51
C PHE A 245 24.50 12.19 5.00
N ASP A 246 25.46 11.34 4.62
CA ASP A 246 25.64 11.00 3.21
C ASP A 246 24.61 9.96 2.81
N ALA A 247 23.53 10.38 2.14
CA ALA A 247 22.46 9.46 1.76
C ALA A 247 22.88 8.36 0.77
N ALA A 248 24.02 8.48 0.09
CA ALA A 248 24.54 7.44 -0.79
C ALA A 248 25.36 6.37 -0.04
N ALA A 249 25.85 6.67 1.17
CA ALA A 249 26.76 5.81 1.92
C ALA A 249 26.24 5.40 3.31
N ASP A 250 25.42 6.23 3.94
CA ASP A 250 25.01 6.13 5.33
C ASP A 250 23.50 5.89 5.49
N SER A 251 23.10 5.37 6.65
CA SER A 251 21.70 5.28 7.06
C SER A 251 21.22 6.59 7.69
N ALA A 252 19.95 6.92 7.47
CA ALA A 252 19.27 8.03 8.14
C ALA A 252 18.80 7.68 9.57
N SER A 253 18.88 6.41 9.95
CA SER A 253 18.44 5.87 11.25
C SER A 253 19.63 5.45 12.12
N GLY A 254 19.51 5.67 13.43
CA GLY A 254 20.41 5.13 14.45
C GLY A 254 20.15 3.66 14.80
N MET A 255 19.11 3.05 14.23
CA MET A 255 18.75 1.65 14.43
C MET A 255 18.61 0.91 13.10
N THR A 256 19.12 -0.31 13.08
CA THR A 256 18.85 -1.30 12.02
C THR A 256 17.41 -1.79 12.08
N GLU A 257 16.92 -2.35 10.97
CA GLU A 257 15.65 -3.06 10.96
C GLU A 257 15.58 -4.17 12.03
N ALA A 258 16.67 -4.94 12.22
CA ALA A 258 16.72 -6.02 13.20
C ALA A 258 16.54 -5.52 14.64
N GLN A 259 17.16 -4.39 14.99
CA GLN A 259 16.99 -3.73 16.29
C GLN A 259 15.56 -3.19 16.45
N THR A 260 14.98 -2.63 15.39
CA THR A 260 13.60 -2.11 15.43
C THR A 260 12.59 -3.23 15.69
N LEU A 261 12.73 -4.37 14.99
CA LEU A 261 11.88 -5.55 15.20
C LEU A 261 12.09 -6.21 16.58
N ALA A 262 13.13 -5.81 17.32
CA ALA A 262 13.46 -6.32 18.64
C ALA A 262 13.03 -5.38 19.79
N LEU A 263 12.33 -4.27 19.52
CA LEU A 263 11.80 -3.36 20.55
C LEU A 263 10.87 -4.07 21.55
N GLY A 264 10.15 -5.11 21.11
CA GLY A 264 9.37 -5.99 21.99
C GLY A 264 8.38 -6.83 21.20
N ASN A 265 7.71 -7.79 21.85
CA ASN A 265 6.68 -8.64 21.23
C ASN A 265 5.24 -8.20 21.57
N ARG A 266 5.09 -7.06 22.23
CA ARG A 266 3.82 -6.38 22.55
C ARG A 266 3.82 -5.02 21.88
N TYR A 267 2.66 -4.59 21.40
CA TYR A 267 2.50 -3.33 20.69
C TYR A 267 3.00 -2.13 21.52
N ALA A 268 2.65 -2.08 22.81
CA ALA A 268 3.08 -1.04 23.74
C ALA A 268 4.61 -0.86 23.86
N SER A 269 5.42 -1.83 23.46
CA SER A 269 6.89 -1.67 23.37
C SER A 269 7.34 -1.40 21.94
N PHE A 270 6.63 -1.93 20.94
CA PHE A 270 6.97 -1.72 19.55
C PHE A 270 6.65 -0.28 19.08
N GLU A 271 5.61 0.35 19.63
CA GLU A 271 5.21 1.72 19.29
C GLU A 271 6.25 2.79 19.66
N ASP A 272 7.21 2.47 20.54
CA ASP A 272 8.42 3.28 20.79
C ASP A 272 9.18 3.63 19.51
N MET A 273 8.94 2.86 18.43
CA MET A 273 9.45 3.15 17.11
C MET A 273 9.08 4.54 16.59
N GLU A 274 7.98 5.16 17.07
CA GLU A 274 7.59 6.54 16.75
C GLU A 274 8.72 7.52 17.09
N GLY A 275 9.38 7.33 18.23
CA GLY A 275 10.55 8.12 18.61
C GLY A 275 11.80 7.72 17.81
N ASN A 276 12.18 6.44 17.88
CA ASN A 276 13.35 5.91 17.18
C ASN A 276 13.05 4.48 16.69
N PRO A 277 13.14 4.18 15.38
CA PRO A 277 13.87 4.92 14.34
C PRO A 277 13.13 6.05 13.62
N HIS A 278 11.80 6.15 13.69
CA HIS A 278 11.04 7.08 12.84
C HIS A 278 11.41 8.55 13.12
N GLY A 279 11.33 9.01 14.37
CA GLY A 279 11.62 10.39 14.73
C GLY A 279 13.08 10.77 14.46
N PHE A 280 14.01 9.85 14.67
CA PHE A 280 15.42 10.04 14.31
C PHE A 280 15.61 10.20 12.79
N ALA A 281 14.93 9.38 11.98
CA ALA A 281 14.99 9.51 10.52
C ALA A 281 14.47 10.87 10.04
N HIS A 282 13.38 11.40 10.61
CA HIS A 282 12.90 12.75 10.33
C HIS A 282 13.94 13.82 10.68
N THR A 283 14.55 13.75 11.86
CA THR A 283 15.49 14.77 12.37
C THR A 283 16.92 14.61 11.84
N SER A 284 17.21 13.53 11.10
CA SER A 284 18.41 13.39 10.26
C SER A 284 18.46 14.38 9.09
N PHE A 285 17.40 15.18 8.91
CA PHE A 285 17.32 16.28 7.96
C PHE A 285 17.05 17.61 8.67
N GLY A 286 17.37 18.70 7.98
CA GLY A 286 16.65 19.97 8.12
C GLY A 286 15.64 20.17 6.99
N GLY A 287 14.81 21.20 7.12
CA GLY A 287 13.80 21.56 6.12
C GLY A 287 12.40 21.09 6.50
N PHE A 288 11.55 20.84 5.52
CA PHE A 288 10.14 20.51 5.75
C PHE A 288 9.98 19.19 6.50
N ILE A 289 10.69 18.13 6.05
CA ILE A 289 10.54 16.76 6.58
C ILE A 289 10.91 16.62 8.06
N SER A 290 11.69 17.55 8.62
CA SER A 290 12.22 17.44 9.99
C SER A 290 11.27 17.95 11.08
N SER A 291 10.09 18.46 10.72
CA SER A 291 9.12 19.01 11.68
C SER A 291 7.73 18.51 11.37
N ILE A 292 7.05 17.95 12.37
CA ILE A 292 5.68 17.39 12.26
C ILE A 292 4.75 18.27 11.41
N PRO A 293 4.49 19.57 11.72
CA PRO A 293 3.53 20.37 10.96
C PRO A 293 3.87 20.64 9.49
N THR A 294 5.10 20.40 9.08
CA THR A 294 5.56 20.64 7.71
C THR A 294 6.02 19.37 7.02
N ALA A 295 6.10 18.23 7.70
CA ALA A 295 6.81 17.07 7.21
C ALA A 295 6.21 16.54 5.90
N ALA A 296 4.88 16.49 5.84
CA ALA A 296 4.13 16.08 4.65
C ALA A 296 4.28 17.03 3.44
N ARG A 297 4.91 18.20 3.57
CA ARG A 297 5.22 19.05 2.40
C ARG A 297 6.31 18.46 1.52
N ASP A 298 7.16 17.61 2.08
CA ASP A 298 8.16 16.86 1.32
C ASP A 298 7.58 15.49 0.91
N PRO A 299 7.52 15.14 -0.39
CA PRO A 299 6.99 13.84 -0.83
C PRO A 299 7.79 12.64 -0.27
N LEU A 300 9.03 12.82 0.19
CA LEU A 300 9.83 11.77 0.85
C LEU A 300 9.16 11.27 2.15
N PHE A 301 8.33 12.10 2.79
CA PHE A 301 7.54 11.74 3.96
C PHE A 301 6.80 10.41 3.77
N PHE A 302 6.14 10.23 2.63
CA PHE A 302 5.30 9.05 2.39
C PHE A 302 6.14 7.79 2.17
N LEU A 303 7.34 7.91 1.61
CA LEU A 303 8.28 6.79 1.48
C LEU A 303 8.87 6.40 2.84
N LEU A 304 9.18 7.39 3.68
CA LEU A 304 9.63 7.18 5.06
C LEU A 304 8.55 6.42 5.86
N HIS A 305 7.31 6.91 5.83
CA HIS A 305 6.20 6.27 6.54
C HIS A 305 5.79 4.92 5.94
N ALA A 306 5.93 4.71 4.63
CA ALA A 306 5.74 3.38 4.06
C ALA A 306 6.76 2.37 4.62
N ASN A 307 7.96 2.79 5.00
CA ASN A 307 8.89 1.91 5.72
C ASN A 307 8.51 1.72 7.19
N VAL A 308 7.94 2.73 7.86
CA VAL A 308 7.36 2.57 9.21
C VAL A 308 6.25 1.52 9.19
N ASP A 309 5.33 1.63 8.23
CA ASP A 309 4.23 0.69 8.07
C ASP A 309 4.72 -0.71 7.68
N ARG A 310 5.75 -0.81 6.82
CA ARG A 310 6.43 -2.07 6.50
C ARG A 310 7.03 -2.73 7.75
N LEU A 311 7.73 -1.97 8.59
CA LEU A 311 8.32 -2.48 9.83
C LEU A 311 7.23 -2.99 10.78
N TRP A 312 6.10 -2.27 10.88
CA TRP A 312 4.94 -2.75 11.63
C TRP A 312 4.37 -4.04 11.04
N ALA A 313 4.17 -4.12 9.72
CA ALA A 313 3.71 -5.33 9.05
C ALA A 313 4.64 -6.54 9.30
N LYS A 314 5.97 -6.33 9.27
CA LYS A 314 6.98 -7.35 9.63
C LYS A 314 6.89 -7.77 11.09
N TRP A 315 6.70 -6.81 12.00
CA TRP A 315 6.51 -7.10 13.41
C TRP A 315 5.23 -7.89 13.68
N GLN A 316 4.11 -7.50 13.05
CA GLN A 316 2.85 -8.21 13.15
C GLN A 316 2.99 -9.65 12.67
N ARG A 317 3.69 -9.83 11.54
CA ARG A 317 4.02 -11.15 11.01
C ARG A 317 4.86 -11.98 11.97
N ARG A 318 5.91 -11.39 12.53
CA ARG A 318 6.86 -12.09 13.41
C ARG A 318 6.21 -12.59 14.70
N PHE A 319 5.25 -11.86 15.24
CA PHE A 319 4.65 -12.14 16.56
C PHE A 319 3.18 -12.53 16.52
N ASP A 320 2.59 -12.70 15.34
CA ASP A 320 1.17 -12.98 15.12
C ASP A 320 0.26 -11.94 15.81
N ARG A 321 0.37 -10.68 15.38
CA ARG A 321 -0.29 -9.51 16.00
C ARG A 321 -1.28 -8.84 15.04
N PHE A 322 -2.23 -9.64 14.56
CA PHE A 322 -3.28 -9.22 13.64
C PHE A 322 -4.66 -9.15 14.30
N ASP A 323 -4.87 -9.94 15.36
CA ASP A 323 -6.15 -10.02 16.07
C ASP A 323 -6.25 -8.92 17.14
N SER A 324 -7.25 -8.06 17.01
CA SER A 324 -7.54 -6.96 17.93
C SER A 324 -8.03 -7.42 19.31
N THR A 325 -8.48 -8.67 19.44
CA THR A 325 -8.89 -9.26 20.73
C THR A 325 -7.69 -9.69 21.58
N VAL A 326 -6.51 -9.79 20.99
CA VAL A 326 -5.27 -10.12 21.68
C VAL A 326 -4.66 -8.84 22.26
N ALA A 327 -4.60 -8.72 23.59
CA ALA A 327 -4.09 -7.54 24.30
C ALA A 327 -2.62 -7.16 23.98
N ALA A 328 -1.86 -8.07 23.35
CA ALA A 328 -0.50 -7.77 22.90
C ALA A 328 -0.45 -7.12 21.50
N SER A 329 -1.55 -7.16 20.73
CA SER A 329 -1.64 -6.64 19.36
C SER A 329 -1.79 -5.13 19.29
N PHE A 330 -2.32 -4.51 20.34
CA PHE A 330 -2.53 -3.07 20.40
C PHE A 330 -2.59 -2.59 21.86
N ASP A 331 -2.07 -1.39 22.14
CA ASP A 331 -2.21 -0.79 23.46
C ASP A 331 -3.57 -0.10 23.62
N SER A 332 -4.51 -0.81 24.24
CA SER A 332 -5.86 -0.32 24.51
C SER A 332 -5.97 0.14 25.96
N ASN A 333 -5.88 1.45 26.18
CA ASN A 333 -6.08 2.06 27.49
C ASN A 333 -7.26 3.05 27.40
N PRO A 334 -8.30 2.93 28.25
CA PRO A 334 -9.44 3.85 28.24
C PRO A 334 -9.08 5.34 28.41
N SER A 335 -7.87 5.64 28.91
CA SER A 335 -7.36 7.00 29.08
C SER A 335 -6.68 7.55 27.82
N ASN A 336 -6.50 6.73 26.78
CA ASN A 336 -5.93 7.18 25.51
C ASN A 336 -6.82 8.26 24.89
N PRO A 337 -6.23 9.27 24.22
CA PRO A 337 -6.99 10.27 23.51
C PRO A 337 -7.92 9.65 22.45
N ILE A 338 -9.01 10.33 22.14
CA ILE A 338 -9.93 9.91 21.09
C ILE A 338 -9.19 9.72 19.76
N GLY A 339 -9.45 8.62 19.06
CA GLY A 339 -8.75 8.25 17.83
C GLY A 339 -7.55 7.33 18.05
N HIS A 340 -7.22 7.00 19.30
CA HIS A 340 -6.10 6.13 19.64
C HIS A 340 -6.54 4.82 20.31
N ASN A 341 -7.84 4.56 20.44
CA ASN A 341 -8.37 3.25 20.87
C ASN A 341 -8.91 2.44 19.69
N LEU A 342 -8.85 1.12 19.79
CA LEU A 342 -9.32 0.17 18.77
C LEU A 342 -10.67 0.53 18.10
N PRO A 343 -11.77 0.84 18.84
CA PRO A 343 -13.06 1.14 18.23
C PRO A 343 -13.17 2.56 17.68
N ASP A 344 -12.23 3.46 17.98
CA ASP A 344 -12.32 4.86 17.58
C ASP A 344 -12.18 5.00 16.07
N THR A 345 -13.07 5.79 15.46
CA THR A 345 -12.85 6.26 14.09
C THR A 345 -11.72 7.29 14.07
N MET A 346 -10.91 7.25 13.03
CA MET A 346 -9.77 8.15 12.87
C MET A 346 -10.18 9.44 12.15
N TRP A 347 -9.74 10.57 12.70
CA TRP A 347 -9.78 11.87 12.01
C TRP A 347 -8.68 11.89 10.92
N PRO A 348 -8.88 12.50 9.75
CA PRO A 348 -10.02 13.33 9.36
C PRO A 348 -11.16 12.58 8.67
N TRP A 349 -10.98 11.29 8.35
CA TRP A 349 -11.89 10.55 7.48
C TRP A 349 -13.34 10.43 7.98
N ASN A 350 -13.55 10.52 9.30
CA ASN A 350 -14.89 10.53 9.89
C ASN A 350 -15.63 11.88 9.77
N GLY A 351 -14.98 12.94 9.28
CA GLY A 351 -15.57 14.28 9.13
C GLY A 351 -15.87 14.99 10.45
N ILE A 352 -15.45 14.45 11.59
CA ILE A 352 -15.75 15.02 12.91
C ILE A 352 -14.78 16.17 13.20
N THR A 353 -15.32 17.35 13.51
CA THR A 353 -14.56 18.55 13.83
C THR A 353 -14.93 19.11 15.20
N GLY A 354 -14.04 19.89 15.80
CA GLY A 354 -14.25 20.57 17.06
C GLY A 354 -13.70 19.80 18.28
N PRO A 355 -13.40 20.48 19.40
CA PRO A 355 -12.64 19.90 20.50
C PRO A 355 -13.23 18.57 21.01
N PRO A 356 -12.39 17.54 21.26
CA PRO A 356 -10.92 17.53 21.20
C PRO A 356 -10.31 17.29 19.79
N ARG A 357 -11.12 17.24 18.72
CA ARG A 357 -10.66 17.13 17.34
C ARG A 357 -10.28 18.50 16.75
N PRO A 358 -9.51 18.54 15.64
CA PRO A 358 -9.21 19.77 14.92
C PRO A 358 -10.47 20.51 14.43
N PRO A 359 -10.37 21.83 14.14
CA PRO A 359 -11.50 22.61 13.64
C PRO A 359 -11.91 22.27 12.20
N THR A 360 -11.08 21.52 11.47
CA THR A 360 -11.30 21.10 10.08
C THR A 360 -11.08 19.60 9.94
N ALA A 361 -11.70 18.96 8.95
CA ALA A 361 -11.47 17.56 8.57
C ALA A 361 -11.21 17.50 7.05
N PRO A 362 -9.96 17.73 6.61
CA PRO A 362 -9.61 17.78 5.18
C PRO A 362 -9.76 16.42 4.49
N GLY A 363 -9.92 16.42 3.16
CA GLY A 363 -9.90 15.22 2.31
C GLY A 363 -11.17 14.36 2.26
N GLY A 364 -12.10 14.53 3.22
CA GLY A 364 -13.33 13.73 3.30
C GLY A 364 -13.05 12.29 3.75
N GLY A 365 -13.93 11.35 3.39
CA GLY A 365 -13.76 9.94 3.71
C GLY A 365 -12.59 9.31 2.94
N LEU A 366 -12.02 8.24 3.50
CA LEU A 366 -10.91 7.50 2.89
C LEU A 366 -11.32 6.97 1.50
N ALA A 367 -10.43 7.11 0.52
CA ALA A 367 -10.68 6.75 -0.86
C ALA A 367 -11.09 5.28 -1.04
N ASN A 368 -12.04 5.02 -1.94
CA ASN A 368 -12.51 3.67 -2.22
C ASN A 368 -11.48 2.86 -3.03
N SER A 369 -11.53 1.53 -2.91
CA SER A 369 -10.74 0.62 -3.74
C SER A 369 -11.64 -0.20 -4.66
N PRO A 370 -11.28 -0.42 -5.93
CA PRO A 370 -11.97 -1.36 -6.81
C PRO A 370 -11.66 -2.83 -6.46
N SER A 371 -10.67 -3.08 -5.60
CA SER A 371 -10.20 -4.43 -5.27
C SER A 371 -10.70 -4.92 -3.91
N VAL A 372 -10.91 -4.03 -2.93
CA VAL A 372 -11.29 -4.38 -1.56
C VAL A 372 -12.28 -3.37 -0.98
N ASN A 373 -13.11 -3.81 -0.02
CA ASN A 373 -14.06 -2.93 0.67
C ASN A 373 -13.49 -2.30 1.96
N ALA A 374 -12.59 -3.00 2.67
CA ALA A 374 -11.98 -2.49 3.89
C ALA A 374 -11.00 -1.34 3.60
N PRO A 375 -10.80 -0.40 4.55
CA PRO A 375 -11.47 -0.30 5.86
C PRO A 375 -12.82 0.45 5.77
N GLY A 376 -13.28 0.77 4.56
CA GLY A 376 -14.38 1.70 4.33
C GLY A 376 -13.95 3.17 4.44
N PRO A 377 -14.90 4.11 4.24
CA PRO A 377 -14.60 5.55 4.17
C PRO A 377 -14.29 6.20 5.53
N GLN A 378 -14.59 5.52 6.65
CA GLN A 378 -14.34 6.01 8.01
C GLN A 378 -13.58 4.95 8.82
N PRO A 379 -12.28 4.74 8.54
CA PRO A 379 -11.50 3.70 9.18
C PRO A 379 -11.48 3.89 10.70
N ARG A 380 -11.60 2.77 11.43
CA ARG A 380 -11.25 2.71 12.86
C ARG A 380 -9.85 2.20 13.04
N VAL A 381 -9.28 2.45 14.21
CA VAL A 381 -7.94 1.97 14.57
C VAL A 381 -7.81 0.45 14.37
N GLN A 382 -8.79 -0.33 14.83
CA GLN A 382 -8.79 -1.78 14.68
C GLN A 382 -8.82 -2.28 13.23
N ASP A 383 -9.39 -1.50 12.31
CA ASP A 383 -9.52 -1.90 10.89
C ASP A 383 -8.14 -1.91 10.18
N CYS A 384 -7.12 -1.34 10.81
CA CYS A 384 -5.74 -1.32 10.31
C CYS A 384 -4.88 -2.50 10.76
N LEU A 385 -5.35 -3.34 11.70
CA LEU A 385 -4.52 -4.42 12.26
C LEU A 385 -4.38 -5.60 11.28
N ASP A 386 -5.49 -6.10 10.72
CA ASP A 386 -5.51 -7.29 9.88
C ASP A 386 -5.37 -6.97 8.38
N TYR A 387 -4.33 -6.22 8.00
CA TYR A 387 -4.25 -5.62 6.67
C TYR A 387 -4.22 -6.62 5.50
N GLN A 388 -3.80 -7.86 5.74
CA GLN A 388 -3.80 -8.95 4.74
C GLN A 388 -5.06 -9.82 4.80
N GLY A 389 -5.98 -9.56 5.74
CA GLY A 389 -7.17 -10.37 5.97
C GLY A 389 -6.85 -11.80 6.45
N ARG A 390 -5.87 -11.93 7.35
CA ARG A 390 -5.44 -13.21 7.94
C ARG A 390 -6.51 -13.76 8.90
N ILE A 391 -7.10 -12.91 9.71
CA ILE A 391 -8.16 -13.25 10.67
C ILE A 391 -9.51 -13.22 9.98
N ASP A 392 -9.77 -12.15 9.22
CA ASP A 392 -10.97 -11.97 8.41
C ASP A 392 -10.58 -11.52 7.00
N ALA A 393 -10.86 -12.35 5.99
CA ALA A 393 -10.58 -12.02 4.60
C ALA A 393 -11.24 -10.71 4.15
N ALA A 394 -12.35 -10.30 4.77
CA ALA A 394 -13.01 -9.02 4.48
C ALA A 394 -12.22 -7.79 4.97
N ALA A 395 -11.27 -7.96 5.89
CA ALA A 395 -10.42 -6.90 6.44
C ALA A 395 -9.22 -6.53 5.57
N GLN A 396 -8.97 -7.26 4.47
CA GLN A 396 -7.85 -6.99 3.57
C GLN A 396 -7.89 -5.55 3.02
N LEU A 397 -6.77 -4.84 3.15
CA LEU A 397 -6.66 -3.42 2.76
C LEU A 397 -6.18 -3.20 1.32
N GLY A 398 -5.74 -4.27 0.64
CA GLY A 398 -5.43 -4.25 -0.79
C GLY A 398 -4.03 -3.73 -1.14
N PHE A 399 -3.07 -3.84 -0.21
CA PHE A 399 -1.65 -3.59 -0.44
C PHE A 399 -0.80 -4.63 0.31
N ASP A 400 0.45 -4.77 -0.11
CA ASP A 400 1.44 -5.66 0.49
C ASP A 400 2.87 -5.14 0.25
N TYR A 401 3.84 -5.68 0.98
CA TYR A 401 5.26 -5.37 0.84
C TYR A 401 6.03 -6.54 0.20
N ASP A 402 7.03 -6.24 -0.61
CA ASP A 402 7.84 -7.23 -1.34
C ASP A 402 8.56 -8.24 -0.45
N ASP A 403 8.77 -7.91 0.83
CA ASP A 403 9.43 -8.77 1.80
C ASP A 403 8.56 -9.12 3.03
N VAL A 404 7.24 -8.96 2.94
CA VAL A 404 6.27 -9.40 3.95
C VAL A 404 5.34 -10.45 3.37
N GLN A 405 5.66 -11.72 3.63
CA GLN A 405 4.89 -12.84 3.10
C GLN A 405 3.55 -13.02 3.83
N LEU A 406 2.51 -13.37 3.07
CA LEU A 406 1.25 -13.89 3.61
C LEU A 406 1.47 -15.18 4.43
N SER A 407 0.60 -15.41 5.42
CA SER A 407 0.53 -16.64 6.26
C SER A 407 0.26 -17.90 5.49
#